data_AF-A0A8R1EFH7-F1
#
_entry.id   AF-A0A8R1EFH7-F1
#
_cell.length_a   1.000
_cell.length_b   1.000
_cell.length_c   1.000
_cell.angle_alpha   90.00
_cell.angle_beta   90.00
_cell.angle_gamma   90.00
#
_symmetry.space_group_name_H-M   'P 1'
#
loop_
_entity.id
_entity.type
_entity.pdbx_description
1 polymer ?
#
loop_
_entity_poly.entity_id
_entity_poly.type
_entity_poly.pdbx_seq_one_letter_code
_entity_poly.pdbx_strand_id
1 'polypeptide(L)'
;MSPKRRLAHNRLFPKSVMVWAGITATATLAVLEAHFPGFLDKNLWPASSPDLNPMDFSVWGMLEGKIAGKVFATVDDLKAALEVAWASIDDGYLRRTVNSVKKRLRACVKARGSNFEILL
;
A
#
# COMPACT_ATOMS: atom_id res chain seq x y z
N MET A 1 -7.60 -7.96 24.28
CA MET A 1 -8.16 -8.69 23.11
C MET A 1 -8.00 -10.20 23.32
N SER A 2 -9.05 -11.01 23.10
CA SER A 2 -9.05 -12.46 23.42
C SER A 2 -8.12 -13.30 22.52
N PRO A 3 -7.40 -14.31 23.04
CA PRO A 3 -6.50 -15.19 22.27
C PRO A 3 -7.16 -15.84 21.05
N LYS A 4 -8.46 -16.15 21.13
CA LYS A 4 -9.23 -16.75 20.02
C LYS A 4 -9.43 -15.76 18.85
N ARG A 5 -9.49 -14.45 19.11
CA ARG A 5 -9.56 -13.41 18.05
C ARG A 5 -8.20 -13.20 17.36
N ARG A 6 -7.09 -13.40 18.08
CA ARG A 6 -5.73 -13.32 17.53
C ARG A 6 -5.45 -14.42 16.49
N LEU A 7 -5.94 -15.63 16.72
CA LEU A 7 -5.81 -16.77 15.80
C LEU A 7 -6.66 -16.63 14.53
N ALA A 8 -7.86 -16.05 14.63
CA ALA A 8 -8.72 -15.79 13.47
C ALA A 8 -8.18 -14.68 12.55
N HIS A 9 -7.60 -13.62 13.13
CA HIS A 9 -6.91 -12.56 12.39
C HIS A 9 -5.75 -13.10 11.55
N ASN A 10 -5.03 -14.11 12.06
CA ASN A 10 -3.88 -14.75 11.39
C ASN A 10 -4.25 -15.67 10.21
N ARG A 11 -5.54 -15.96 9.98
CA ARG A 11 -6.01 -16.81 8.87
C ARG A 11 -6.64 -16.04 7.71
N LEU A 12 -7.05 -14.79 7.93
CA LEU A 12 -7.82 -14.02 6.95
C LEU A 12 -6.95 -13.09 6.09
N PHE A 13 -5.68 -12.89 6.46
CA PHE A 13 -4.73 -12.07 5.71
C PHE A 13 -3.43 -12.85 5.49
N PRO A 14 -2.88 -12.87 4.25
CA PRO A 14 -1.52 -13.37 4.05
C PRO A 14 -0.56 -12.58 4.95
N LYS A 15 0.46 -13.25 5.49
CA LYS A 15 1.45 -12.64 6.42
C LYS A 15 2.16 -11.41 5.85
N SER A 16 2.06 -11.19 4.54
CA SER A 16 2.49 -10.00 3.83
C SER A 16 1.91 -10.07 2.42
N VAL A 17 1.04 -9.13 2.03
CA VAL A 17 0.85 -8.81 0.61
C VAL A 17 1.79 -7.64 0.36
N MET A 18 2.95 -7.92 -0.23
CA MET A 18 3.83 -6.85 -0.65
C MET A 18 3.27 -6.27 -1.95
N VAL A 19 2.83 -5.02 -1.87
CA VAL A 19 2.30 -4.28 -3.01
C VAL A 19 3.36 -3.26 -3.40
N TRP A 20 4.21 -3.59 -4.37
CA TRP A 20 5.05 -2.57 -5.00
C TRP A 20 5.48 -2.91 -6.43
N ALA A 21 5.79 -1.85 -7.17
CA ALA A 21 5.79 -1.71 -8.61
C ALA A 21 6.76 -2.66 -9.35
N GLY A 22 6.21 -3.43 -10.31
CA GLY A 22 6.87 -3.92 -11.53
C GLY A 22 8.37 -4.21 -11.46
N ILE A 23 8.84 -4.94 -10.44
CA ILE A 23 10.27 -5.24 -10.27
C ILE A 23 10.71 -6.15 -11.41
N THR A 24 11.74 -5.73 -12.15
CA THR A 24 12.27 -6.47 -13.30
C THR A 24 13.68 -7.02 -13.09
N ALA A 25 14.41 -6.52 -12.08
CA ALA A 25 15.77 -6.96 -11.78
C ALA A 25 15.78 -8.40 -11.24
N THR A 26 16.49 -9.30 -11.93
CA THR A 26 16.52 -10.73 -11.63
C THR A 26 16.98 -11.04 -10.21
N ALA A 27 18.04 -10.36 -9.73
CA ALA A 27 18.53 -10.55 -8.36
C ALA A 27 17.47 -10.19 -7.31
N THR A 28 16.69 -9.13 -7.55
CA THR A 28 15.61 -8.72 -6.66
C THR A 28 14.45 -9.71 -6.71
N LEU A 29 14.07 -10.21 -7.89
CA LEU A 29 13.03 -11.24 -8.03
C LEU A 29 13.39 -12.51 -7.26
N ALA A 30 14.65 -12.96 -7.29
CA ALA A 30 15.10 -14.12 -6.51
C ALA A 30 14.91 -13.93 -5.00
N VAL A 31 15.18 -12.73 -4.47
CA VAL A 31 14.93 -12.40 -3.06
C VAL A 31 13.43 -12.40 -2.76
N LEU A 32 12.59 -11.88 -3.66
CA LEU A 32 11.15 -11.85 -3.50
C LEU A 32 10.54 -13.26 -3.47
N GLU A 33 10.95 -14.12 -4.39
CA GLU A 33 10.53 -15.52 -4.44
C GLU A 33 10.92 -16.28 -3.17
N ALA A 34 12.13 -16.04 -2.66
CA ALA A 34 12.63 -16.72 -1.47
C ALA A 34 11.93 -16.29 -0.17
N HIS A 35 11.56 -15.01 -0.05
CA HIS A 35 11.13 -14.43 1.24
C HIS A 35 9.68 -13.96 1.29
N PHE A 36 9.03 -13.73 0.15
CA PHE A 36 7.69 -13.12 0.07
C PHE A 36 6.76 -13.94 -0.84
N PRO A 37 6.38 -15.16 -0.45
CA PRO A 37 5.47 -15.98 -1.24
C PRO A 37 4.12 -15.25 -1.42
N GLY A 38 3.74 -14.98 -2.66
CA GLY A 38 2.52 -14.25 -3.01
C GLY A 38 2.72 -12.79 -3.42
N PHE A 39 3.95 -12.35 -3.70
CA PHE A 39 4.18 -11.10 -4.42
C PHE A 39 3.60 -11.18 -5.85
N LEU A 40 3.21 -10.02 -6.39
CA LEU A 40 2.77 -9.91 -7.79
C LEU A 40 4.00 -9.58 -8.64
N ASP A 41 4.38 -10.50 -9.52
CA ASP A 41 5.49 -10.27 -10.44
C ASP A 41 5.11 -9.24 -11.53
N LYS A 42 6.07 -8.88 -12.38
CA LYS A 42 5.86 -7.92 -13.48
C LYS A 42 4.80 -8.37 -14.51
N ASN A 43 4.49 -9.66 -14.59
CA ASN A 43 3.52 -10.20 -15.54
C ASN A 43 2.10 -10.15 -14.96
N LEU A 44 1.98 -10.17 -13.64
CA LEU A 44 0.72 -10.08 -12.91
C LEU A 44 0.35 -8.64 -12.55
N TRP A 45 1.33 -7.77 -12.35
CA TRP A 45 1.12 -6.36 -12.05
C TRP A 45 0.88 -5.54 -13.33
N PRO A 46 -0.27 -4.87 -13.50
CA PRO A 46 -0.49 -4.03 -14.67
C PRO A 46 0.43 -2.80 -14.66
N ALA A 47 0.98 -2.46 -15.83
CA ALA A 47 1.81 -1.28 -16.00
C ALA A 47 1.05 0.00 -15.59
N SER A 48 1.77 1.01 -15.08
CA SER A 48 1.21 2.32 -14.74
C SER A 48 -0.04 2.29 -13.87
N SER A 49 -0.05 1.46 -12.82
CA SER A 49 -1.22 1.22 -11.97
C SER A 49 -1.07 1.74 -10.53
N PRO A 50 -0.95 3.07 -10.32
CA PRO A 50 -0.92 3.64 -8.96
C PRO A 50 -2.21 3.34 -8.19
N ASP A 51 -3.33 3.16 -8.89
CA ASP A 51 -4.62 2.79 -8.31
C ASP A 51 -4.67 1.42 -7.62
N LEU A 52 -3.64 0.60 -7.77
CA LEU A 52 -3.52 -0.69 -7.12
C LEU A 52 -2.56 -0.68 -5.92
N ASN A 53 -1.73 0.37 -5.77
CA ASN A 53 -0.79 0.50 -4.66
C ASN A 53 -1.37 1.35 -3.52
N PRO A 54 -1.66 0.78 -2.33
CA PRO A 54 -2.12 1.51 -1.14
C PRO A 54 -1.34 2.76 -0.79
N MET A 55 -0.03 2.75 -1.00
CA MET A 55 0.79 3.91 -0.74
C MET A 55 0.45 5.06 -1.71
N ASP A 56 0.33 4.74 -3.00
CA ASP A 56 0.10 5.73 -4.06
C ASP A 56 -1.34 6.25 -4.05
N PHE A 57 -2.34 5.39 -4.00
CA PHE A 57 -3.74 5.84 -4.08
C PHE A 57 -4.28 6.46 -2.78
N SER A 58 -3.53 6.44 -1.67
CA SER A 58 -4.06 6.81 -0.35
C SER A 58 -3.01 7.40 0.60
N VAL A 59 -2.02 6.63 1.03
CA VAL A 59 -1.19 7.02 2.19
C VAL A 59 -0.34 8.25 1.89
N TRP A 60 0.24 8.34 0.69
CA TRP A 60 1.03 9.51 0.30
C TRP A 60 0.19 10.80 0.27
N GLY A 61 -0.99 10.76 -0.33
CA GLY A 61 -1.90 11.91 -0.34
C GLY A 61 -2.34 12.34 1.06
N MET A 62 -2.51 11.40 2.00
CA MET A 62 -2.81 11.74 3.39
C MET A 62 -1.63 12.42 4.09
N LEU A 63 -0.42 11.88 3.92
CA LEU A 63 0.80 12.45 4.52
C LEU A 63 1.03 13.86 3.98
N GLU A 64 0.94 14.04 2.67
CA GLU A 64 1.03 15.34 2.00
C GLU A 64 -0.03 16.30 2.56
N GLY A 65 -1.29 15.88 2.67
CA GLY A 65 -2.36 16.69 3.25
C GLY A 65 -2.11 17.12 4.70
N LYS A 66 -1.45 16.28 5.52
CA LYS A 66 -1.13 16.60 6.93
C LYS A 66 0.00 17.63 7.08
N ILE A 67 0.87 17.74 6.08
CA ILE A 67 1.99 18.69 6.08
C ILE A 67 1.77 19.86 5.10
N ALA A 68 0.69 19.85 4.34
CA ALA A 68 0.33 20.88 3.38
C ALA A 68 0.30 22.27 4.04
N GLY A 69 0.84 23.26 3.34
CA GLY A 69 0.92 24.65 3.81
C GLY A 69 2.02 24.93 4.83
N LYS A 70 2.82 23.93 5.24
CA LYS A 70 3.99 24.14 6.09
C LYS A 70 5.23 24.40 5.22
N VAL A 71 6.11 25.28 5.70
CA VAL A 71 7.44 25.50 5.11
C VAL A 71 8.46 24.89 6.06
N PHE A 72 9.38 24.11 5.50
CA PHE A 72 10.46 23.45 6.25
C PHE A 72 11.78 24.08 5.85
N ALA A 73 12.59 24.47 6.84
CA ALA A 73 13.89 25.10 6.59
C ALA A 73 14.95 24.08 6.16
N THR A 74 14.82 22.84 6.64
CA THR A 74 15.75 21.75 6.34
C THR A 74 15.01 20.47 5.95
N VAL A 75 15.76 19.54 5.36
CA VAL A 75 15.28 18.17 5.08
C VAL A 75 14.94 17.45 6.38
N ASP A 76 15.65 17.71 7.47
CA ASP A 76 15.40 17.04 8.75
C ASP A 76 14.12 17.54 9.42
N ASP A 77 13.79 18.82 9.26
CA ASP A 77 12.48 19.35 9.69
C ASP A 77 11.33 18.67 8.92
N LEU A 78 11.49 18.47 7.61
CA LEU A 78 10.52 17.76 6.78
C LEU A 78 10.35 16.30 7.24
N LYS A 79 11.47 15.59 7.48
CA LYS A 79 11.43 14.20 7.99
C LYS A 79 10.71 14.12 9.33
N ALA A 80 11.06 14.99 10.28
CA ALA A 80 10.42 15.01 11.60
C ALA A 80 8.91 15.27 11.48
N ALA A 81 8.50 16.18 10.60
CA ALA A 81 7.09 16.44 10.34
C ALA A 81 6.36 15.24 9.72
N LEU A 82 7.01 14.53 8.79
CA LEU A 82 6.49 13.30 8.18
C LEU A 82 6.37 12.16 9.20
N GLU A 83 7.33 11.99 10.10
CA GLU A 83 7.27 10.99 11.17
C GLU A 83 6.10 11.24 12.12
N VAL A 84 5.88 12.51 12.51
CA VAL A 84 4.71 12.90 13.31
C VAL A 84 3.41 12.67 12.54
N ALA A 85 3.38 13.03 11.25
CA ALA A 85 2.21 12.80 10.39
C ALA A 85 1.89 11.31 10.28
N TRP A 86 2.90 10.46 10.08
CA TRP A 86 2.80 9.00 10.02
C TRP A 86 2.27 8.41 11.31
N ALA A 87 2.85 8.79 12.45
CA ALA A 87 2.42 8.32 13.77
C ALA A 87 0.96 8.73 14.11
N SER A 88 0.47 9.80 13.48
CA SER A 88 -0.91 10.27 13.66
C SER A 88 -1.94 9.58 12.74
N ILE A 89 -1.52 8.64 11.89
CA ILE A 89 -2.44 7.92 11.01
C ILE A 89 -3.24 6.91 11.83
N ASP A 90 -4.58 6.95 11.68
CA ASP A 90 -5.47 5.97 12.30
C ASP A 90 -5.23 4.56 11.73
N ASP A 91 -4.99 3.60 12.61
CA ASP A 91 -4.90 2.17 12.30
C ASP A 91 -6.12 1.65 11.55
N GLY A 92 -7.31 2.19 11.86
CA GLY A 92 -8.55 1.88 11.16
C GLY A 92 -8.53 2.34 9.70
N TYR A 93 -7.99 3.52 9.43
CA TYR A 93 -7.77 4.03 8.08
C TYR A 93 -6.85 3.09 7.29
N LEU A 94 -5.67 2.75 7.83
CA LEU A 94 -4.73 1.86 7.14
C LEU A 94 -5.37 0.50 6.81
N ARG A 95 -6.14 -0.07 7.75
CA ARG A 95 -6.89 -1.31 7.49
C ARG A 95 -7.90 -1.15 6.36
N ARG A 96 -8.66 -0.05 6.31
CA ARG A 96 -9.61 0.21 5.21
C ARG A 96 -8.89 0.36 3.88
N THR A 97 -7.78 1.09 3.83
CA THR A 97 -6.95 1.26 2.64
C THR A 97 -6.47 -0.09 2.11
N VAL A 98 -5.87 -0.94 2.95
CA VAL A 98 -5.42 -2.28 2.55
C VAL A 98 -6.59 -3.16 2.11
N ASN A 99 -7.71 -3.15 2.84
CA ASN A 99 -8.89 -3.94 2.48
C ASN A 99 -9.53 -3.49 1.15
N SER A 100 -9.34 -2.23 0.76
CA SER A 100 -9.85 -1.67 -0.51
C SER A 100 -9.13 -2.22 -1.75
N VAL A 101 -7.89 -2.74 -1.61
CA VAL A 101 -7.09 -3.26 -2.74
C VAL A 101 -7.85 -4.34 -3.50
N LYS A 102 -8.55 -5.24 -2.80
CA LYS A 102 -9.34 -6.29 -3.45
C LYS A 102 -10.47 -5.73 -4.32
N LYS A 103 -11.11 -4.64 -3.87
CA LYS A 103 -12.13 -3.93 -4.66
C LYS A 103 -11.50 -3.25 -5.87
N ARG A 104 -10.33 -2.64 -5.71
CA ARG A 104 -9.55 -1.97 -6.77
C ARG A 104 -9.06 -2.95 -7.85
N LEU A 105 -8.54 -4.11 -7.45
CA LEU A 105 -8.19 -5.20 -8.39
C LEU A 105 -9.39 -5.64 -9.22
N ARG A 106 -10.56 -5.83 -8.60
CA ARG A 106 -11.79 -6.20 -9.34
C ARG A 106 -12.22 -5.11 -10.32
N ALA A 107 -12.08 -3.83 -9.96
CA ALA A 107 -12.37 -2.73 -10.87
C ALA A 107 -11.38 -2.67 -12.04
N CYS A 108 -10.09 -2.87 -11.79
CA CYS A 108 -9.08 -3.00 -12.83
C CYS A 108 -9.41 -4.11 -13.83
N VAL A 109 -9.81 -5.29 -13.33
CA VAL A 109 -10.27 -6.41 -14.18
C VAL A 109 -11.50 -6.02 -15.00
N LYS A 110 -12.50 -5.37 -14.39
CA LYS A 110 -13.69 -4.88 -15.11
C LYS A 110 -13.33 -3.85 -16.19
N ALA A 111 -12.36 -2.99 -15.91
CA ALA A 111 -11.82 -2.01 -16.84
C ALA A 111 -10.83 -2.62 -17.86
N ARG A 112 -10.58 -3.94 -17.82
CA ARG A 112 -9.59 -4.63 -18.67
C ARG A 112 -8.21 -3.97 -18.63
N GLY A 113 -7.78 -3.54 -17.45
CA GLY A 113 -6.50 -2.85 -17.24
C GLY A 113 -6.50 -1.36 -17.58
N SER A 114 -7.63 -0.78 -18.02
CA SER A 114 -7.77 0.68 -18.18
C SER A 114 -7.98 1.39 -16.84
N ASN A 115 -7.86 2.72 -16.82
CA ASN A 115 -8.06 3.55 -15.64
C ASN A 115 -9.48 3.39 -15.05
N PHE A 116 -9.59 3.54 -13.74
CA PHE A 116 -10.84 3.46 -12.99
C PHE A 116 -10.77 4.34 -11.74
N GLU A 117 -11.92 4.74 -11.22
CA GLU A 117 -12.00 5.50 -9.96
C GLU A 117 -12.72 4.68 -8.88
N ILE A 118 -12.12 4.62 -7.69
CA ILE A 118 -12.75 4.09 -6.48
C ILE A 118 -12.49 5.05 -5.33
N LEU A 119 -13.57 5.64 -4.81
CA LEU A 119 -13.52 6.42 -3.58
C LEU A 119 -13.38 5.47 -2.37
N LEU A 120 -12.51 5.87 -1.44
CA LEU A 120 -12.20 5.19 -0.18
C LEU A 120 -13.24 5.47 0.91
#